data_AF-A0A942RX41-F1
#
_entry.id   AF-A0A942RX41-F1
#
_cell.length_a   1.000
_cell.length_b   1.000
_cell.length_c   1.000
_cell.angle_alpha   90.00
_cell.angle_beta   90.00
_cell.angle_gamma   90.00
#
_symmetry.space_group_name_H-M   'P 1'
#
loop_
_entity.id
_entity.type
_entity.pdbx_description
1 polymer ?
#
loop_
_entity_poly.entity_id
_entity_poly.type
_entity_poly.pdbx_seq_one_letter_code
_entity_poly.pdbx_strand_id
1 'polypeptide(L)'
;MVNIKKALVSLVMATALIMSSTAFAEGATDAKVRAAGEGSLAKIEEAVSLQAKGADKAEISSALGEVRQLQKEFRFEGTERLRQKAGDKLRIARKQVDEGDAGAAATLNELLDMYKEMMKLYNAAH
;
A
#
# COMPACT_ATOMS: atom_id res chain seq x y z
N MET A 1 -25.42 -51.68 4.67
CA MET A 1 -25.23 -50.99 5.96
C MET A 1 -23.83 -50.41 5.97
N VAL A 2 -23.69 -49.09 5.81
CA VAL A 2 -22.37 -48.43 5.79
C VAL A 2 -21.98 -48.06 7.22
N ASN A 3 -20.94 -48.72 7.73
CA ASN A 3 -20.44 -48.56 9.09
C ASN A 3 -19.57 -47.29 9.21
N ILE A 4 -20.18 -46.19 9.63
CA ILE A 4 -19.48 -44.97 10.07
C ILE A 4 -19.12 -45.15 11.55
N LYS A 5 -18.00 -45.81 11.86
CA LYS A 5 -17.37 -45.74 13.19
C LYS A 5 -15.86 -45.93 13.07
N LYS A 6 -15.12 -44.99 13.67
CA LYS A 6 -13.70 -45.01 14.06
C LYS A 6 -12.70 -44.40 13.06
N ALA A 7 -12.54 -43.08 13.17
CA ALA A 7 -11.26 -42.42 12.93
C ALA A 7 -11.06 -41.31 13.97
N LEU A 8 -10.95 -41.72 15.23
CA LEU A 8 -10.34 -40.95 16.31
C LEU A 8 -8.94 -41.52 16.47
N VAL A 9 -7.94 -40.86 15.90
CA VAL A 9 -6.53 -41.09 16.26
C VAL A 9 -5.88 -39.73 16.46
N SER A 10 -5.58 -39.49 17.73
CA SER A 10 -4.74 -38.46 18.30
C SER A 10 -3.44 -38.23 17.54
N LEU A 11 -3.11 -36.98 17.26
CA LEU A 11 -1.73 -36.53 17.11
C LEU A 11 -1.41 -35.48 18.18
N VAL A 12 -0.99 -36.01 19.33
CA VAL A 12 0.11 -35.59 20.20
C VAL A 12 0.50 -34.10 20.17
N MET A 13 0.42 -33.51 21.37
CA MET A 13 1.09 -32.27 21.76
C MET A 13 2.58 -32.28 21.36
N ALA A 14 2.98 -31.27 20.60
CA ALA A 14 4.36 -30.79 20.61
C ALA A 14 4.37 -29.37 21.19
N THR A 15 4.31 -29.30 22.52
CA THR A 15 4.82 -28.15 23.26
C THR A 15 6.35 -28.25 23.26
N ALA A 16 7.02 -27.40 22.49
CA ALA A 16 8.41 -27.04 22.77
C ALA A 16 8.81 -25.76 22.03
N LEU A 17 9.18 -24.78 22.86
CA LEU A 17 10.10 -23.68 22.58
C LEU A 17 9.52 -22.44 21.89
N ILE A 18 8.95 -21.59 22.75
CA ILE A 18 9.22 -20.16 22.74
C ILE A 18 10.74 -19.98 22.60
N MET A 19 11.18 -19.56 21.41
CA MET A 19 12.40 -18.80 21.23
C MET A 19 11.94 -17.48 20.63
N SER A 20 12.03 -16.43 21.43
CA SER A 20 11.83 -15.04 21.05
C SER A 20 12.54 -14.70 19.73
N SER A 21 11.77 -14.64 18.64
CA SER A 21 12.25 -14.10 17.36
C SER A 21 11.61 -12.75 17.08
N THR A 22 11.78 -11.79 18.00
CA THR A 22 11.46 -10.39 17.69
C THR A 22 12.42 -9.80 16.66
N ALA A 23 13.63 -10.37 16.51
CA ALA A 23 14.64 -9.88 15.58
C ALA A 23 14.43 -10.26 14.09
N PHE A 24 13.55 -11.21 13.76
CA PHE A 24 13.20 -11.55 12.36
C PHE A 24 11.81 -11.06 11.93
N ALA A 25 10.97 -10.62 12.88
CA ALA A 25 9.67 -10.02 12.59
C ALA A 25 9.79 -8.54 12.21
N GLU A 26 10.77 -7.80 12.77
CA GLU A 26 11.03 -6.41 12.41
C GLU A 26 11.47 -6.26 10.95
N GLY A 27 12.43 -7.08 10.47
CA GLY A 27 12.93 -6.98 9.09
C GLY A 27 11.91 -7.33 8.00
N ALA A 28 11.03 -8.31 8.24
CA ALA A 28 9.97 -8.68 7.29
C ALA A 28 8.85 -7.63 7.24
N THR A 29 8.55 -7.01 8.38
CA THR A 29 7.55 -5.94 8.46
C THR A 29 8.08 -4.66 7.83
N ASP A 30 9.35 -4.34 8.06
CA ASP A 30 10.00 -3.16 7.48
C ASP A 30 10.11 -3.26 5.95
N ALA A 31 10.58 -4.41 5.43
CA ALA A 31 10.62 -4.65 4.00
C ALA A 31 9.22 -4.54 3.34
N LYS A 32 8.17 -5.01 4.03
CA LYS A 32 6.78 -4.87 3.55
C LYS A 32 6.33 -3.41 3.52
N VAL A 33 6.62 -2.64 4.57
CA VAL A 33 6.29 -1.20 4.63
C VAL A 33 7.04 -0.44 3.54
N ARG A 34 8.35 -0.69 3.37
CA ARG A 34 9.16 -0.11 2.28
C ARG A 34 8.54 -0.42 0.91
N ALA A 35 8.25 -1.69 0.63
CA ALA A 35 7.67 -2.12 -0.63
C ALA A 35 6.30 -1.47 -0.89
N ALA A 36 5.48 -1.29 0.13
CA ALA A 36 4.20 -0.59 0.00
C ALA A 36 4.38 0.89 -0.34
N GLY A 37 5.37 1.56 0.26
CA GLY A 37 5.71 2.96 -0.04
C GLY A 37 6.24 3.14 -1.46
N GLU A 38 7.22 2.31 -1.85
CA GLU A 38 7.79 2.30 -3.20
C GLU A 38 6.76 1.96 -4.28
N GLY A 39 5.95 0.92 -4.04
CA GLY A 39 4.87 0.55 -4.95
C GLY A 39 3.82 1.65 -5.10
N SER A 40 3.48 2.35 -4.01
CA SER A 40 2.57 3.50 -4.09
C SER A 40 3.15 4.62 -4.96
N LEU A 41 4.44 4.92 -4.78
CA LEU A 41 5.14 5.95 -5.55
C LEU A 41 5.18 5.59 -7.04
N ALA A 42 5.56 4.36 -7.37
CA ALA A 42 5.58 3.87 -8.75
C ALA A 42 4.20 3.96 -9.42
N LYS A 43 3.13 3.62 -8.71
CA LYS A 43 1.75 3.69 -9.23
C LYS A 43 1.26 5.13 -9.43
N ILE A 44 1.72 6.08 -8.61
CA ILE A 44 1.42 7.50 -8.83
C ILE A 44 2.20 8.02 -10.05
N GLU A 45 3.46 7.63 -10.21
CA GLU A 45 4.26 7.98 -11.40
C GLU A 45 3.64 7.41 -12.68
N GLU A 46 3.14 6.17 -12.63
CA GLU A 46 2.34 5.56 -13.69
C GLU A 46 1.11 6.41 -14.02
N ALA A 47 0.31 6.79 -13.01
CA ALA A 47 -0.87 7.63 -13.19
C ALA A 47 -0.54 9.02 -13.79
N VAL A 48 0.56 9.65 -13.35
CA VAL A 48 1.06 10.92 -13.92
C VAL A 48 1.44 10.72 -15.40
N SER A 49 2.15 9.64 -15.72
CA SER A 49 2.54 9.36 -17.11
C SER A 49 1.31 9.09 -18.00
N LEU A 50 0.33 8.34 -17.50
CA LEU A 50 -0.90 8.03 -18.22
C LEU A 50 -1.71 9.31 -18.47
N GLN A 51 -1.87 10.17 -17.46
CA GLN A 51 -2.53 11.47 -17.59
C GLN A 51 -1.82 12.35 -18.63
N ALA A 52 -0.48 12.43 -18.62
CA ALA A 52 0.29 13.23 -19.57
C ALA A 52 0.18 12.73 -21.02
N LYS A 53 -0.04 11.43 -21.21
CA LYS A 53 -0.27 10.81 -22.52
C LYS A 53 -1.72 10.91 -22.99
N GLY A 54 -2.63 11.42 -22.17
CA GLY A 54 -4.07 11.44 -22.47
C GLY A 54 -4.68 10.04 -22.51
N ALA A 55 -4.19 9.12 -21.67
CA ALA A 55 -4.72 7.76 -21.55
C ALA A 55 -6.18 7.75 -21.06
N ASP A 56 -6.82 6.58 -21.17
CA ASP A 56 -8.20 6.41 -20.72
C ASP A 56 -8.34 6.63 -19.21
N LYS A 57 -9.46 7.25 -18.81
CA LYS A 57 -9.76 7.54 -17.40
C LYS A 57 -9.78 6.27 -16.55
N ALA A 58 -10.25 5.15 -17.06
CA ALA A 58 -10.30 3.88 -16.34
C ALA A 58 -8.89 3.33 -16.04
N GLU A 59 -7.94 3.51 -16.95
CA GLU A 59 -6.54 3.11 -16.74
C GLU A 59 -5.90 3.92 -15.60
N ILE A 60 -6.07 5.25 -15.64
CA ILE A 60 -5.56 6.14 -14.61
C ILE A 60 -6.21 5.84 -13.25
N SER A 61 -7.54 5.68 -13.23
CA SER A 61 -8.29 5.34 -12.01
C SER A 61 -7.95 3.95 -11.46
N SER A 62 -7.53 3.01 -12.30
CA SER A 62 -7.03 1.69 -11.89
C SER A 62 -5.71 1.84 -11.11
N ALA A 63 -4.74 2.56 -11.67
CA ALA A 63 -3.46 2.83 -11.01
C ALA A 63 -3.66 3.54 -9.65
N LEU A 64 -4.54 4.54 -9.59
CA LEU A 64 -4.90 5.22 -8.33
C LEU A 64 -5.63 4.30 -7.34
N GLY A 65 -6.34 3.29 -7.82
CA GLY A 65 -6.94 2.23 -7.01
C GLY A 65 -5.89 1.38 -6.29
N GLU A 66 -4.80 1.04 -6.97
CA GLU A 66 -3.66 0.32 -6.39
C GLU A 66 -2.94 1.14 -5.32
N VAL A 67 -2.72 2.43 -5.56
CA VAL A 67 -2.16 3.37 -4.56
C VAL A 67 -2.97 3.30 -3.26
N ARG A 68 -4.30 3.28 -3.35
CA ARG A 68 -5.17 3.20 -2.16
C ARG A 68 -5.00 1.90 -1.37
N GLN A 69 -4.67 0.79 -2.03
CA GLN A 69 -4.41 -0.47 -1.34
C GLN A 69 -3.04 -0.45 -0.66
N LEU A 70 -2.01 -0.02 -1.39
CA LEU A 70 -0.63 0.05 -0.89
C LEU A 70 -0.50 1.06 0.27
N GLN A 71 -1.22 2.18 0.23
CA GLN A 71 -1.31 3.13 1.34
C GLN A 71 -1.85 2.52 2.65
N LYS A 72 -2.62 1.42 2.58
CA LYS A 72 -3.08 0.71 3.78
C LYS A 72 -1.95 -0.10 4.43
N GLU A 73 -0.96 -0.47 3.64
CA GLU A 73 0.19 -1.26 4.09
C GLU A 73 1.38 -0.37 4.48
N PHE A 74 1.49 0.83 3.91
CA PHE A 74 2.45 1.84 4.34
C PHE A 74 2.04 2.43 5.71
N ARG A 75 2.42 1.75 6.79
CA ARG A 75 2.13 2.13 8.18
C ARG A 75 3.42 2.50 8.88
N PHE A 76 3.71 3.80 8.91
CA PHE A 76 4.86 4.35 9.62
C PHE A 76 4.44 5.61 10.39
N GLU A 77 4.59 5.59 11.71
CA GLU A 77 4.09 6.62 12.62
C GLU A 77 4.60 8.02 12.25
N GLY A 78 5.90 8.14 11.92
CA GLY A 78 6.52 9.41 11.54
C GLY A 78 5.91 10.07 10.29
N THR A 79 5.11 9.33 9.51
CA THR A 79 4.44 9.83 8.31
C THR A 79 2.92 9.88 8.42
N GLU A 80 2.32 9.47 9.54
CA GLU A 80 0.87 9.22 9.63
C GLU A 80 0.03 10.45 9.24
N ARG A 81 0.41 11.65 9.71
CA ARG A 81 -0.28 12.89 9.34
C ARG A 81 -0.19 13.18 7.85
N LEU A 82 0.99 12.94 7.25
CA LEU A 82 1.21 13.15 5.83
C LEU A 82 0.46 12.10 5.00
N ARG A 83 0.41 10.85 5.46
CA ARG A 83 -0.36 9.75 4.88
C ARG A 83 -1.84 10.07 4.84
N GLN A 84 -2.42 10.65 5.90
CA GLN A 84 -3.82 11.07 5.90
C GLN A 84 -4.09 12.15 4.84
N LYS A 85 -3.25 13.18 4.78
CA LYS A 85 -3.33 14.23 3.74
C LYS A 85 -3.21 13.66 2.33
N ALA A 86 -2.28 12.74 2.12
CA ALA A 86 -2.11 12.05 0.85
C ALA A 86 -3.35 11.21 0.49
N GLY A 87 -4.03 10.62 1.46
CA GLY A 87 -5.30 9.91 1.26
C GLY A 87 -6.43 10.82 0.79
N ASP A 88 -6.53 12.02 1.37
CA ASP A 88 -7.49 13.03 0.93
C ASP A 88 -7.15 13.55 -0.48
N LYS A 89 -5.86 13.80 -0.74
CA LYS A 89 -5.37 14.25 -2.05
C LYS A 89 -5.62 13.19 -3.13
N LEU A 90 -5.39 11.92 -2.83
CA LEU A 90 -5.70 10.79 -3.72
C LEU A 90 -7.19 10.74 -4.07
N ARG A 91 -8.08 10.98 -3.10
CA ARG A 91 -9.52 11.04 -3.36
C ARG A 91 -9.87 12.18 -4.32
N ILE A 92 -9.24 13.34 -4.16
CA ILE A 92 -9.44 14.49 -5.05
C ILE A 92 -8.91 14.19 -6.46
N ALA A 93 -7.70 13.64 -6.56
CA ALA A 93 -7.08 13.28 -7.84
C ALA A 93 -7.96 12.31 -8.64
N ARG A 94 -8.46 11.26 -7.98
CA ARG A 94 -9.37 10.30 -8.62
C ARG A 94 -10.66 10.96 -9.12
N LYS A 95 -11.28 11.81 -8.29
CA LYS A 95 -12.47 12.56 -8.69
C LYS A 95 -12.21 13.41 -9.93
N GLN A 96 -11.09 14.14 -9.95
CA GLN A 96 -10.71 14.99 -11.08
C GLN A 96 -10.44 14.19 -12.35
N VAL A 97 -9.77 13.04 -12.25
CA VAL A 97 -9.56 12.12 -13.38
C VAL A 97 -10.91 11.63 -13.92
N ASP A 98 -11.79 11.15 -13.06
CA ASP A 98 -13.11 10.64 -13.44
C ASP A 98 -13.96 11.73 -14.13
N GLU A 99 -13.91 12.97 -13.62
CA GLU A 99 -14.62 14.14 -14.18
C GLU A 99 -13.92 14.70 -15.44
N GLY A 100 -12.66 14.37 -15.70
CA GLY A 100 -11.87 14.97 -16.80
C GLY A 100 -11.47 16.42 -16.51
N ASP A 101 -11.30 16.74 -15.23
CA ASP A 101 -10.95 18.06 -14.74
C ASP A 101 -9.51 18.44 -15.12
N ALA A 102 -9.32 19.67 -15.60
CA ALA A 102 -8.01 20.17 -16.04
C ALA A 102 -6.98 20.23 -14.90
N GLY A 103 -7.42 20.26 -13.64
CA GLY A 103 -6.57 20.23 -12.45
C GLY A 103 -6.06 18.84 -12.09
N ALA A 104 -6.51 17.76 -12.74
CA ALA A 104 -6.08 16.40 -12.42
C ALA A 104 -4.54 16.24 -12.45
N ALA A 105 -3.89 16.80 -13.46
CA ALA A 105 -2.43 16.74 -13.61
C ALA A 105 -1.69 17.43 -12.45
N ALA A 106 -2.16 18.60 -12.00
CA ALA A 106 -1.55 19.31 -10.88
C ALA A 106 -1.70 18.51 -9.58
N THR A 107 -2.90 18.01 -9.30
CA THR A 107 -3.20 17.23 -8.09
C THR A 107 -2.44 15.90 -8.04
N LEU A 108 -2.24 15.24 -9.19
CA LEU A 108 -1.42 14.02 -9.27
C LEU A 108 0.05 14.30 -8.94
N ASN A 109 0.60 15.43 -9.39
CA ASN A 109 1.96 15.84 -9.03
C ASN A 109 2.08 16.20 -7.54
N GLU A 110 1.11 16.92 -6.99
CA GLU A 110 1.08 17.17 -5.54
C GLU A 110 1.02 15.88 -4.73
N LEU A 111 0.23 14.90 -5.18
CA LEU A 111 0.16 13.58 -4.56
C LEU A 111 1.51 12.85 -4.65
N LEU A 112 2.17 12.91 -5.79
CA LEU A 112 3.50 12.33 -6.00
C LEU A 112 4.53 12.93 -5.03
N ASP A 113 4.54 14.25 -4.88
CA ASP A 113 5.47 14.95 -3.99
C ASP A 113 5.21 14.58 -2.52
N MET A 114 3.96 14.40 -2.11
CA MET A 114 3.63 13.90 -0.76
C MET A 114 4.19 12.49 -0.51
N TYR A 115 4.09 11.59 -1.50
CA TYR A 115 4.66 10.23 -1.36
C TYR A 115 6.18 10.22 -1.39
N LYS A 116 6.82 11.09 -2.17
CA LYS A 116 8.28 11.29 -2.13
C LYS A 116 8.74 11.75 -0.75
N GLU A 117 8.04 12.72 -0.15
CA GLU A 117 8.37 13.18 1.21
C GLU A 117 8.13 12.09 2.27
N MET A 118 7.04 11.30 2.15
CA MET A 118 6.84 10.14 3.03
C MET A 118 7.98 9.13 2.94
N MET A 119 8.43 8.79 1.72
CA MET A 119 9.55 7.87 1.50
C MET A 119 10.86 8.43 2.03
N LYS A 120 11.10 9.73 1.87
CA LYS A 120 12.28 10.40 2.43
C LYS A 120 12.29 10.31 3.96
N LEU A 121 11.17 10.56 4.62
CA LEU A 121 11.06 10.44 6.08
C LEU A 121 11.24 9.00 6.56
N TYR A 122 10.66 8.04 5.83
CA TYR A 122 10.82 6.62 6.14
C TYR A 122 12.27 6.15 5.99
N ASN A 123 12.93 6.49 4.88
CA ASN A 123 14.33 6.14 4.62
C ASN A 123 15.34 6.88 5.52
N ALA A 124 14.95 8.00 6.14
CA ALA A 124 15.79 8.65 7.14
C ALA A 124 15.74 7.95 8.51
N ALA A 125 14.71 7.14 8.75
CA ALA A 125 14.47 6.45 10.01
C ALA A 125 14.86 4.95 9.99
N HIS A 126 15.22 4.41 8.83
CA HIS A 126 15.57 2.99 8.60
C HIS A 126 16.82 2.91 7.72
#